data_AF-A0A1M3JXL1-F1
#
_entry.id   AF-A0A1M3JXL1-F1
#
_cell.length_a   1.000
_cell.length_b   1.000
_cell.length_c   1.000
_cell.angle_alpha   90.00
_cell.angle_beta   90.00
_cell.angle_gamma   90.00
#
_symmetry.space_group_name_H-M   'P 1'
#
loop_
_entity.id
_entity.type
_entity.pdbx_description
1 polymer ?
#
loop_
_entity_poly.entity_id
_entity_poly.type
_entity_poly.pdbx_seq_one_letter_code
_entity_poly.pdbx_strand_id
1 'polypeptide(L)'
;MEMEKKMMIRKDNPYSNKLGTMLRETSLKLDTLASGYILPDEKRCVQCGICSFNCPINVDVRSHAMRGMAIHESKCLTCGECVRRCPRGVLRFVIHD
;
A
#
# COMPACT_ATOMS: atom_id res chain seq x y z
N MET A 1 3.72 28.59 -27.10
CA MET A 1 2.36 28.28 -27.58
C MET A 1 2.36 26.83 -28.00
N GLU A 2 1.98 25.98 -27.04
CA GLU A 2 2.10 24.52 -27.09
C GLU A 2 1.34 23.90 -28.27
N MET A 3 2.00 22.98 -28.99
CA MET A 3 1.40 22.15 -30.03
C MET A 3 0.77 20.91 -29.39
N GLU A 4 -0.56 20.86 -29.35
CA GLU A 4 -1.30 19.66 -28.92
C GLU A 4 -1.12 18.50 -29.92
N LYS A 5 -0.29 17.51 -29.59
CA LYS A 5 -0.31 16.21 -30.26
C LYS A 5 -1.53 15.41 -29.81
N LYS A 6 -2.68 15.65 -30.46
CA LYS A 6 -3.86 14.77 -30.35
C LYS A 6 -3.60 13.48 -31.14
N MET A 7 -3.25 12.40 -30.44
CA MET A 7 -3.21 11.06 -31.03
C MET A 7 -4.65 10.61 -31.31
N MET A 8 -5.05 10.57 -32.59
CA MET A 8 -6.36 10.12 -33.02
C MET A 8 -6.48 8.59 -32.86
N ILE A 9 -7.15 8.16 -31.79
CA ILE A 9 -7.65 6.78 -31.69
C ILE A 9 -9.01 6.74 -32.42
N ARG A 10 -9.13 5.92 -33.47
CA ARG A 10 -10.39 5.72 -34.21
C ARG A 10 -11.47 5.15 -33.27
N LYS A 11 -12.61 5.83 -33.17
CA LYS A 11 -13.74 5.49 -32.26
C LYS A 11 -14.55 4.27 -32.71
N ASP A 12 -14.23 3.77 -33.88
CA ASP A 12 -14.87 2.70 -34.65
C ASP A 12 -14.04 1.41 -34.62
N ASN A 13 -13.06 1.32 -33.70
CA ASN A 13 -12.32 0.10 -33.40
C ASN A 13 -13.06 -0.72 -32.31
N PRO A 14 -13.52 -1.95 -32.58
CA PRO A 14 -14.19 -2.80 -31.60
C PRO A 14 -13.31 -3.22 -30.40
N TYR A 15 -12.00 -2.92 -30.44
CA TYR A 15 -11.08 -3.08 -29.31
C TYR A 15 -10.84 -1.80 -28.49
N SER A 16 -11.34 -0.63 -28.95
CA SER A 16 -11.17 0.66 -28.25
C SER A 16 -11.89 0.69 -26.90
N ASN A 17 -13.04 0.03 -26.82
CA ASN A 17 -13.79 -0.13 -25.57
C ASN A 17 -13.09 -1.11 -24.62
N LYS A 18 -12.51 -2.20 -25.13
CA LYS A 18 -11.90 -3.28 -24.35
C LYS A 18 -10.58 -2.84 -23.73
N LEU A 19 -9.76 -2.10 -24.47
CA LEU A 19 -8.55 -1.48 -23.91
C LEU A 19 -8.92 -0.42 -22.87
N GLY A 20 -9.96 0.39 -23.12
CA GLY A 20 -10.45 1.37 -22.15
C GLY A 20 -10.98 0.73 -20.85
N THR A 21 -11.77 -0.35 -20.94
CA THR A 21 -12.28 -1.08 -19.77
C THR A 21 -11.15 -1.82 -19.05
N MET A 22 -10.22 -2.45 -19.77
CA MET A 22 -9.04 -3.08 -19.18
C MET A 22 -8.18 -2.05 -18.42
N LEU A 23 -7.89 -0.89 -19.02
CA LEU A 23 -7.12 0.16 -18.34
C LEU A 23 -7.84 0.66 -17.09
N ARG A 24 -9.17 0.80 -17.13
CA ARG A 24 -9.98 1.23 -15.97
C ARG A 24 -9.99 0.19 -14.85
N GLU A 25 -10.21 -1.07 -15.18
CA GLU A 25 -10.17 -2.18 -14.22
C GLU A 25 -8.78 -2.34 -13.60
N THR A 26 -7.74 -2.20 -14.41
CA THR A 26 -6.35 -2.29 -13.94
C THR A 26 -6.02 -1.11 -13.03
N SER A 27 -6.46 0.11 -13.37
CA SER A 27 -6.27 1.30 -12.53
C SER A 27 -6.93 1.15 -11.16
N LEU A 28 -8.19 0.70 -11.11
CA LEU A 28 -8.89 0.47 -9.84
C LEU A 28 -8.18 -0.58 -8.97
N LYS A 29 -7.75 -1.69 -9.57
CA LYS A 29 -6.97 -2.72 -8.87
C LYS A 29 -5.63 -2.17 -8.36
N LEU A 30 -4.96 -1.35 -9.16
CA LEU A 30 -3.72 -0.68 -8.77
C LEU A 30 -3.93 0.27 -7.59
N ASP A 31 -5.00 1.08 -7.60
CA ASP A 31 -5.33 2.01 -6.52
C ASP A 31 -5.59 1.26 -5.20
N THR A 32 -6.40 0.19 -5.27
CA THR A 32 -6.64 -0.69 -4.11
C THR A 32 -5.32 -1.29 -3.61
N LEU A 33 -4.50 -1.90 -4.47
CA LEU A 33 -3.22 -2.52 -4.06
C LEU A 33 -2.20 -1.50 -3.52
N ALA A 34 -2.17 -0.29 -4.07
CA ALA A 34 -1.27 0.78 -3.65
C ALA A 34 -1.68 1.41 -2.30
N SER A 35 -2.95 1.30 -1.92
CA SER A 35 -3.48 1.88 -0.68
C SER A 35 -3.20 1.05 0.58
N GLY A 36 -2.55 -0.11 0.46
CA GLY A 36 -2.30 -1.01 1.58
C GLY A 36 -1.39 -0.40 2.66
N TYR A 37 -1.72 -0.62 3.93
CA TYR A 37 -0.94 -0.15 5.08
C TYR A 37 -0.95 -1.14 6.24
N ILE A 38 -0.11 -0.88 7.25
CA ILE A 38 -0.07 -1.70 8.47
C ILE A 38 -0.79 -0.99 9.60
N LEU A 39 -1.74 -1.69 10.24
CA LEU A 39 -2.50 -1.19 11.37
C LEU A 39 -2.14 -1.95 12.66
N PRO A 40 -1.65 -1.27 13.71
CA PRO A 40 -1.39 -1.89 14.99
C PRO A 40 -2.65 -2.18 15.82
N ASP A 41 -2.45 -2.95 16.89
CA ASP A 41 -3.30 -3.03 18.08
C ASP A 41 -2.41 -2.74 19.30
N GLU A 42 -2.42 -1.47 19.72
CA GLU A 42 -1.52 -0.93 20.73
C GLU A 42 -1.63 -1.64 22.08
N LYS A 43 -2.81 -2.15 22.42
CA LYS A 43 -3.08 -2.81 23.70
C LYS A 43 -2.31 -4.13 23.84
N ARG A 44 -1.90 -4.74 22.73
CA ARG A 44 -1.15 -6.00 22.73
C ARG A 44 0.36 -5.80 22.59
N CYS A 45 0.83 -4.58 22.35
CA CYS A 45 2.23 -4.25 22.15
C CYS A 45 3.00 -4.24 23.49
N VAL A 46 4.06 -5.04 23.58
CA VAL A 46 4.98 -5.08 24.74
C VAL A 46 6.31 -4.37 24.47
N GLN A 47 6.37 -3.56 23.40
CA GLN A 47 7.52 -2.75 23.03
C GLN A 47 8.87 -3.50 22.85
N CYS A 48 8.84 -4.79 22.48
CA CYS A 48 10.05 -5.62 22.31
C CYS A 48 11.01 -5.20 21.17
N GLY A 49 10.58 -4.36 20.23
CA GLY A 49 11.44 -3.82 19.16
C GLY A 49 11.75 -4.75 17.98
N ILE A 50 11.34 -6.03 18.01
CA ILE A 50 11.58 -6.99 16.91
C ILE A 50 11.09 -6.48 15.56
N CYS A 51 9.95 -5.78 15.53
CA CYS A 51 9.38 -5.22 14.31
C CYS A 51 10.25 -4.11 13.70
N SER A 52 10.78 -3.17 14.50
CA SER A 52 11.69 -2.13 14.01
C SER A 52 13.02 -2.73 13.57
N PHE A 53 13.56 -3.70 14.32
CA PHE A 53 14.83 -4.37 13.99
C PHE A 53 14.78 -5.09 12.62
N ASN A 54 13.65 -5.71 12.29
CA ASN A 54 13.48 -6.42 11.02
C ASN A 54 12.96 -5.52 9.88
N CYS A 55 12.82 -4.22 10.10
CA CYS A 55 12.36 -3.34 9.04
C CYS A 55 13.51 -3.06 8.06
N PRO A 56 13.42 -3.49 6.78
CA PRO A 56 14.54 -3.38 5.83
C PRO A 56 14.90 -1.94 5.44
N ILE A 57 14.04 -0.99 5.80
CA ILE A 57 14.13 0.45 5.49
C ILE A 57 14.17 1.31 6.76
N ASN A 58 14.36 0.68 7.93
CA ASN A 58 14.52 1.35 9.22
C ASN A 58 13.33 2.25 9.65
N VAL A 59 12.09 1.87 9.33
CA VAL A 59 10.90 2.48 9.96
C VAL A 59 10.85 2.07 11.44
N ASP A 60 10.60 3.03 12.34
CA ASP A 60 10.39 2.74 13.76
C ASP A 60 8.99 2.17 14.02
N VAL A 61 8.77 0.95 13.56
CA VAL A 61 7.49 0.24 13.67
C VAL A 61 7.05 0.09 15.13
N ARG A 62 7.98 -0.11 16.07
CA ARG A 62 7.71 -0.21 17.51
C ARG A 62 7.00 1.04 18.03
N SER A 63 7.46 2.22 17.64
CA SER A 63 6.86 3.49 18.06
C SER A 63 5.47 3.69 17.48
N HIS A 64 5.24 3.28 16.23
CA HIS A 64 3.90 3.25 15.64
C HIS A 64 2.98 2.27 16.39
N ALA A 65 3.47 1.06 16.66
CA ALA A 65 2.72 0.01 17.35
C ALA A 65 2.31 0.43 18.76
N MET A 66 3.20 1.08 19.51
CA MET A 66 2.89 1.58 20.86
C MET A 66 1.85 2.71 20.82
N ARG A 67 1.87 3.56 19.79
CA ARG A 67 0.95 4.69 19.67
C ARG A 67 -0.38 4.35 18.99
N GLY A 68 -0.57 3.10 18.55
CA GLY A 68 -1.74 2.70 17.76
C GLY A 68 -1.81 3.40 16.40
N MET A 69 -0.70 3.94 15.93
CA MET A 69 -0.67 4.71 14.69
C MET A 69 -0.44 3.79 13.51
N ALA A 70 -1.31 3.89 12.52
CA ALA A 70 -1.12 3.24 11.24
C ALA A 70 0.22 3.65 10.58
N ILE A 71 0.79 2.72 9.84
CA ILE A 71 2.04 2.90 9.10
C ILE A 71 1.67 3.15 7.65
N HIS A 72 1.30 4.39 7.36
CA HIS A 72 1.05 4.91 6.00
C HIS A 72 2.29 5.55 5.38
N GLU A 73 3.43 5.45 6.07
CA GLU A 73 4.62 6.22 5.72
C GLU A 73 5.04 5.92 4.28
N SER A 74 5.30 6.96 3.49
CA SER A 74 5.69 6.84 2.07
C SER A 74 6.93 5.97 1.84
N LYS A 75 7.70 5.75 2.89
CA LYS A 75 8.87 4.86 2.89
C LYS A 75 8.48 3.40 3.03
N CYS A 76 7.35 3.07 3.66
CA CYS A 76 6.91 1.69 3.90
C CYS A 76 6.72 0.93 2.58
N LEU A 77 7.56 -0.07 2.36
CA LEU A 77 7.49 -0.95 1.18
C LEU A 77 6.32 -1.96 1.23
N THR A 78 5.47 -1.88 2.25
CA THR A 78 4.40 -2.86 2.53
C THR A 78 4.86 -4.34 2.51
N CYS A 79 6.14 -4.59 2.80
CA CYS A 79 6.77 -5.92 2.69
C CYS A 79 6.32 -6.96 3.74
N GLY A 80 5.71 -6.52 4.83
CA GLY A 80 5.13 -7.42 5.86
C GLY A 80 6.11 -8.05 6.85
N GLU A 81 7.41 -7.73 6.82
CA GLU A 81 8.38 -8.25 7.81
C GLU A 81 7.91 -8.01 9.25
N CYS A 82 7.46 -6.80 9.56
CA CYS A 82 7.02 -6.45 10.90
C CYS A 82 5.78 -7.25 11.34
N VAL A 83 4.86 -7.54 10.43
CA VAL A 83 3.68 -8.38 10.67
C VAL A 83 4.11 -9.81 11.00
N ARG A 84 4.94 -10.41 10.13
CA ARG A 84 5.38 -11.81 10.26
C ARG A 84 6.24 -12.05 11.50
N ARG A 85 7.08 -11.07 11.87
CA ARG A 85 8.04 -11.20 12.97
C ARG A 85 7.46 -10.85 14.33
N CYS A 86 6.27 -10.25 14.40
CA CYS A 86 5.68 -9.87 15.68
C CYS A 86 5.22 -11.11 16.46
N PRO A 87 5.86 -11.49 17.57
CA PRO A 87 5.49 -12.71 18.31
C PRO A 87 4.12 -12.61 19.00
N ARG A 88 3.57 -11.39 19.09
CA ARG A 88 2.28 -11.10 19.73
C ARG A 88 1.15 -10.86 18.73
N GLY A 89 1.44 -10.90 17.42
CA GLY A 89 0.45 -10.65 16.36
C GLY A 89 -0.19 -9.26 16.43
N VAL A 90 0.58 -8.23 16.82
CA VAL A 90 0.11 -6.85 17.04
C VAL A 90 -0.23 -6.11 15.75
N LEU A 91 0.43 -6.48 14.64
CA LEU A 91 0.39 -5.73 13.38
C LEU A 91 -0.39 -6.55 12.33
N ARG A 92 -1.21 -5.88 11.51
CA ARG A 92 -1.92 -6.51 10.39
C ARG A 92 -1.93 -5.63 9.16
N PHE A 93 -2.09 -6.25 7.99
CA PHE A 93 -2.35 -5.54 6.74
C PHE A 93 -3.80 -5.06 6.68
N VAL A 94 -3.97 -3.86 6.15
CA VAL A 94 -5.26 -3.27 5.81
C VAL A 94 -5.14 -2.71 4.39
N ILE A 95 -6.19 -2.89 3.60
CA ILE A 95 -6.34 -2.32 2.26
C ILE A 95 -7.56 -1.40 2.34
N HIS A 96 -7.49 -0.20 1.74
CA HIS A 96 -8.69 0.64 1.65
C HIS A 96 -9.65 0.04 0.61
N ASP A 97 -10.93 -0.06 0.98
CA ASP A 97 -12.06 -0.32 0.09
C ASP A 97 -12.50 0.98 -0.63
#